data_AF-A0A0M8PRF2-F1
#
_entry.id   AF-A0A0M8PRF2-F1
#
_cell.length_a   1.000
_cell.length_b   1.000
_cell.length_c   1.000
_cell.angle_alpha   90.00
_cell.angle_beta   90.00
_cell.angle_gamma   90.00
#
_symmetry.space_group_name_H-M   'P 1'
#
loop_
_entity.id
_entity.type
_entity.pdbx_description
1 polymer ?
#
loop_
_entity_poly.entity_id
_entity_poly.type
_entity_poly.pdbx_seq_one_letter_code
_entity_poly.pdbx_strand_id
1 'polypeptide(L)'
;MNVNHIIAEKIMKWETDEESGRWKVKHMLLGKSYWNPTHTISDAWEVLETFEEGLVRKRMNGLNYRAWVIHENKECSAFGNTPSEAIVNVALKAHNIEIK
;
A
#
# COMPACT_ATOMS: atom_id res chain seq x y z
N MET A 1 -1.41 -12.39 10.47
CA MET A 1 -1.55 -12.04 9.05
C MET A 1 -0.51 -10.98 8.71
N ASN A 2 0.28 -11.14 7.65
CA ASN A 2 1.32 -10.17 7.28
C ASN A 2 0.65 -8.88 6.73
N VAL A 3 1.22 -7.72 7.02
CA VAL A 3 0.84 -6.40 6.47
C VAL A 3 0.53 -6.46 4.97
N ASN A 4 1.36 -7.13 4.17
CA ASN A 4 1.14 -7.24 2.73
C ASN A 4 -0.19 -7.92 2.37
N HIS A 5 -0.61 -8.94 3.14
CA HIS A 5 -1.90 -9.61 2.93
C HIS A 5 -3.06 -8.70 3.34
N ILE A 6 -2.92 -7.96 4.45
CA ILE A 6 -3.92 -6.99 4.89
C ILE A 6 -4.18 -5.95 3.80
N ILE A 7 -3.12 -5.42 3.18
CA ILE A 7 -3.24 -4.42 2.11
C ILE A 7 -3.92 -5.05 0.89
N ALA A 8 -3.50 -6.24 0.46
CA ALA A 8 -4.10 -6.91 -0.70
C ALA A 8 -5.62 -7.07 -0.53
N GLU A 9 -6.07 -7.60 0.60
CA GLU A 9 -7.49 -7.87 0.83
C GLU A 9 -8.30 -6.60 1.14
N LYS A 10 -7.80 -5.76 2.05
CA LYS A 10 -8.59 -4.66 2.62
C LYS A 10 -8.51 -3.39 1.81
N ILE A 11 -7.40 -3.14 1.13
CA ILE A 11 -7.14 -1.91 0.37
C ILE A 11 -7.31 -2.20 -1.12
N MET A 12 -6.56 -3.16 -1.66
CA MET A 12 -6.62 -3.50 -3.09
C MET A 12 -7.89 -4.29 -3.48
N LYS A 13 -8.61 -4.84 -2.49
CA LYS A 13 -9.77 -5.72 -2.68
C LYS A 13 -9.44 -6.94 -3.55
N TRP A 14 -8.23 -7.47 -3.41
CA TRP A 14 -7.78 -8.70 -4.08
C TRP A 14 -8.17 -9.92 -3.28
N GLU A 15 -8.33 -11.04 -3.99
CA GLU A 15 -8.60 -12.35 -3.41
C GLU A 15 -7.43 -13.28 -3.70
N THR A 16 -7.21 -14.28 -2.85
CA THR A 16 -6.23 -15.33 -3.13
C THR A 16 -6.89 -16.43 -3.95
N ASP A 17 -6.19 -16.90 -4.97
CA ASP A 17 -6.57 -18.10 -5.70
C ASP A 17 -6.17 -19.35 -4.91
N GLU A 18 -7.16 -20.14 -4.47
CA GLU A 18 -6.93 -21.30 -3.59
C GLU A 18 -6.08 -22.40 -4.26
N GLU A 19 -6.16 -22.53 -5.58
CA GLU A 19 -5.44 -23.56 -6.34
C GLU A 19 -3.97 -23.18 -6.58
N SER A 20 -3.70 -21.92 -6.94
CA SER A 20 -2.33 -21.47 -7.26
C SER A 20 -1.61 -20.72 -6.13
N GLY A 21 -2.32 -20.32 -5.08
CA GLY A 21 -1.81 -19.47 -4.00
C GLY A 21 -1.46 -18.04 -4.43
N ARG A 22 -1.88 -17.62 -5.63
CA ARG A 22 -1.56 -16.30 -6.21
C ARG A 22 -2.67 -15.29 -5.93
N TRP A 23 -2.35 -14.00 -5.98
CA TRP A 23 -3.35 -12.94 -5.89
C TRP A 23 -4.14 -12.79 -7.19
N LYS A 24 -5.47 -12.82 -7.11
CA LYS A 24 -6.40 -12.44 -8.18
C LYS A 24 -6.43 -10.91 -8.27
N VAL A 25 -5.58 -10.38 -9.12
CA VAL A 25 -5.50 -8.94 -9.41
C VAL A 25 -6.55 -8.60 -10.46
N LYS A 26 -7.42 -7.63 -10.15
CA LYS A 26 -8.41 -7.12 -11.10
C LYS A 26 -7.67 -6.63 -12.37
N HIS A 27 -8.10 -7.08 -13.54
CA HIS A 27 -7.51 -6.75 -14.87
C HIS A 27 -6.24 -7.52 -15.30
N MET A 28 -5.77 -8.53 -14.56
CA MET A 28 -4.71 -9.44 -15.05
C MET A 28 -5.23 -10.85 -15.34
N LEU A 29 -4.82 -11.42 -16.49
CA LEU A 29 -5.10 -12.81 -16.87
C LEU A 29 -4.37 -13.83 -15.97
N LEU A 30 -3.24 -13.44 -15.37
CA LEU A 30 -2.47 -14.25 -14.44
C LEU A 30 -2.27 -13.47 -13.14
N GLY A 31 -2.56 -14.13 -12.02
CA GLY A 31 -2.35 -13.56 -10.69
C GLY A 31 -0.88 -13.34 -10.35
N LYS A 32 -0.61 -12.40 -9.43
CA LYS A 32 0.74 -12.11 -8.94
C LYS A 32 1.16 -13.12 -7.86
N SER A 33 2.36 -13.69 -8.01
CA SER A 33 2.95 -14.62 -7.04
C SER A 33 3.87 -13.96 -6.00
N TYR A 34 4.40 -12.78 -6.30
CA TYR A 34 5.26 -12.02 -5.38
C TYR A 34 4.84 -10.56 -5.40
N TRP A 35 4.28 -10.09 -4.29
CA TRP A 35 3.84 -8.70 -4.09
C TRP A 35 4.14 -8.28 -2.65
N ASN A 36 5.02 -7.31 -2.50
CA ASN A 36 5.61 -6.94 -1.21
C ASN A 36 5.68 -5.40 -1.07
N PRO A 37 4.52 -4.71 -0.94
CA PRO A 37 4.45 -3.25 -0.90
C PRO A 37 5.16 -2.63 0.30
N THR A 38 5.47 -3.39 1.36
CA THR A 38 6.28 -2.86 2.47
C THR A 38 7.75 -2.64 2.09
N HIS A 39 8.29 -3.40 1.14
CA HIS A 39 9.72 -3.39 0.79
C HIS A 39 9.99 -2.99 -0.67
N THR A 40 9.06 -3.22 -1.58
CA THR A 40 9.20 -2.94 -3.01
C THR A 40 8.44 -1.65 -3.37
N ILE A 41 9.15 -0.64 -3.88
CA ILE A 41 8.52 0.64 -4.22
C ILE A 41 7.50 0.53 -5.35
N SER A 42 7.71 -0.31 -6.36
CA SER A 42 6.73 -0.50 -7.44
C SER A 42 5.42 -1.09 -6.90
N ASP A 43 5.51 -2.09 -6.02
CA ASP A 43 4.33 -2.70 -5.39
C ASP A 43 3.61 -1.70 -4.47
N ALA A 44 4.36 -0.89 -3.73
CA ALA A 44 3.81 0.19 -2.92
C ALA A 44 3.10 1.24 -3.79
N TRP A 45 3.67 1.57 -4.95
CA TRP A 45 3.10 2.55 -5.86
C TRP A 45 1.72 2.12 -6.38
N GLU A 46 1.52 0.82 -6.65
CA GLU A 46 0.19 0.29 -7.00
C GLU A 46 -0.84 0.53 -5.89
N VAL A 47 -0.42 0.52 -4.62
CA VAL A 47 -1.30 0.89 -3.49
C VAL A 47 -1.61 2.39 -3.54
N LEU A 48 -0.62 3.23 -3.83
CA LEU A 48 -0.81 4.68 -3.91
C LEU A 48 -1.79 5.07 -5.03
N GLU A 49 -1.80 4.33 -6.14
CA GLU A 49 -2.71 4.54 -7.27
C GLU A 49 -4.18 4.22 -6.96
N THR A 50 -4.48 3.64 -5.80
CA THR A 50 -5.87 3.43 -5.34
C THR A 50 -6.53 4.70 -4.78
N PHE A 51 -5.74 5.74 -4.52
CA PHE A 51 -6.22 7.02 -3.97
C PHE A 51 -6.47 8.04 -5.07
N GLU A 52 -7.34 9.02 -4.80
CA GLU A 52 -7.67 10.10 -5.74
C GLU A 52 -6.43 10.98 -6.02
N GLU A 53 -5.67 11.26 -4.97
CA GLU A 53 -4.40 11.97 -5.04
C GLU A 53 -3.40 11.33 -4.07
N GLY A 54 -2.14 11.30 -4.47
CA GLY A 54 -1.05 10.73 -3.69
C GLY A 54 0.26 11.48 -3.90
N LEU A 55 0.97 11.81 -2.81
CA LEU A 55 2.27 12.44 -2.84
C LEU A 55 3.22 11.74 -1.87
N VAL A 56 4.47 11.51 -2.31
CA VAL A 56 5.55 11.01 -1.45
C VAL A 56 6.72 11.97 -1.50
N ARG A 57 7.21 12.39 -0.33
CA ARG A 57 8.32 13.35 -0.22
C ARG A 57 9.40 12.85 0.73
N LYS A 58 10.65 12.94 0.28
CA LYS A 58 11.83 12.79 1.15
C LYS A 58 11.94 13.98 2.09
N ARG A 59 12.16 13.74 3.39
CA ARG A 59 12.47 14.83 4.32
C ARG A 59 13.97 15.12 4.37
N MET A 60 14.31 16.39 4.53
CA MET A 60 15.69 16.88 4.54
C MET A 60 16.51 16.44 5.78
N ASN A 61 15.87 15.90 6.83
CA ASN A 61 16.55 15.35 8.00
C ASN A 61 17.03 13.88 7.80
N GLY A 62 17.20 13.45 6.54
CA GLY A 62 18.01 12.29 6.16
C GLY A 62 17.38 10.90 6.34
N LEU A 63 16.38 10.73 7.22
CA LEU A 63 15.97 9.40 7.67
C LEU A 63 14.46 9.12 7.62
N ASN A 64 13.65 9.97 6.99
CA ASN A 64 12.20 9.74 6.93
C ASN A 64 11.58 10.21 5.60
N TYR A 65 10.68 9.39 5.06
CA TYR A 65 9.74 9.76 4.02
C TYR A 65 8.40 10.10 4.66
N ARG A 66 7.66 11.00 4.01
CA ARG A 66 6.26 11.26 4.34
C ARG A 66 5.42 11.04 3.10
N ALA A 67 4.30 10.36 3.26
CA ALA A 67 3.29 10.20 2.23
C ALA A 67 2.01 10.93 2.64
N TRP A 68 1.30 11.47 1.66
CA TRP A 68 0.00 12.10 1.77
C TRP A 68 -0.93 11.49 0.74
N VAL A 69 -2.18 11.28 1.11
CA VAL A 69 -3.24 10.84 0.20
C VAL A 69 -4.53 11.58 0.48
N ILE A 70 -5.37 11.71 -0.54
CA ILE A 70 -6.77 12.07 -0.38
C ILE A 70 -7.61 10.79 -0.46
N HIS A 71 -8.37 10.51 0.60
CA HIS A 71 -9.27 9.36 0.68
C HIS A 71 -10.61 9.79 1.25
N GLU A 72 -11.71 9.55 0.52
CA GLU A 72 -13.07 9.93 0.94
C GLU A 72 -13.17 11.43 1.31
N ASN A 73 -12.58 12.31 0.50
CA ASN A 73 -12.47 13.75 0.74
C ASN A 73 -11.71 14.16 2.02
N LYS A 74 -10.89 13.28 2.59
CA LYS A 74 -10.05 13.56 3.76
C LYS A 74 -8.58 13.42 3.42
N GLU A 75 -7.77 14.40 3.84
CA GLU A 75 -6.32 14.31 3.76
C GLU A 75 -5.77 13.41 4.87
N CYS A 76 -5.02 12.39 4.48
CA CYS A 76 -4.31 11.50 5.38
C CYS A 76 -2.80 11.60 5.14
N SER A 77 -2.00 11.54 6.20
CA SER A 77 -0.54 11.46 6.06
C SER A 77 0.10 10.58 7.12
N ALA A 78 1.19 9.93 6.73
CA ALA A 78 2.01 9.06 7.57
C ALA A 78 3.49 9.12 7.19
N PHE A 79 4.34 8.64 8.11
CA PHE A 79 5.78 8.56 7.93
C PHE A 79 6.23 7.11 7.68
N GLY A 80 7.39 6.95 7.08
CA GLY A 80 8.11 5.68 6.98
C GLY A 80 9.60 5.92 6.78
N ASN A 81 10.43 4.92 7.10
CA ASN A 81 11.87 4.99 6.90
C ASN A 81 12.24 4.87 5.42
N THR A 82 11.39 4.20 4.64
CA THR A 82 11.48 4.10 3.18
C THR A 82 10.26 4.72 2.50
N PRO A 83 10.31 5.03 1.18
CA PRO A 83 9.13 5.49 0.46
C PRO A 83 8.01 4.43 0.47
N SER A 84 8.35 3.15 0.32
CA SER A 84 7.38 2.04 0.34
C SER A 84 6.67 1.95 1.69
N GLU A 85 7.41 2.07 2.78
CA GLU A 85 6.85 2.06 4.14
C GLU A 85 5.93 3.28 4.37
N ALA A 86 6.33 4.47 3.91
CA ALA A 86 5.50 5.67 4.05
C ALA A 86 4.16 5.54 3.30
N ILE A 87 4.19 4.97 2.09
CA ILE A 87 2.98 4.69 1.29
C ILE A 87 2.08 3.68 2.02
N VAL A 88 2.64 2.56 2.48
CA VAL A 88 1.90 1.55 3.21
C VAL A 88 1.26 2.12 4.47
N ASN A 89 2.02 2.86 5.26
CA ASN A 89 1.53 3.44 6.51
C ASN A 89 0.41 4.45 6.28
N VAL A 90 0.50 5.28 5.23
CA VAL A 90 -0.58 6.23 4.93
C VAL A 90 -1.82 5.51 4.42
N ALA A 91 -1.66 4.44 3.64
CA ALA A 91 -2.78 3.64 3.14
C ALA A 91 -3.52 2.95 4.29
N LEU A 92 -2.81 2.30 5.21
CA LEU A 92 -3.40 1.69 6.41
C LEU A 92 -4.14 2.72 7.26
N LYS A 93 -3.53 3.89 7.47
CA LYS A 93 -4.15 4.99 8.21
C LYS A 93 -5.41 5.53 7.54
N ALA A 94 -5.38 5.74 6.22
CA ALA A 94 -6.53 6.22 5.46
C ALA A 94 -7.73 5.27 5.55
N HIS A 95 -7.48 3.96 5.63
CA HIS A 95 -8.50 2.94 5.81
C HIS A 95 -8.83 2.59 7.28
N ASN A 96 -8.29 3.32 8.26
CA ASN A 96 -8.45 3.05 9.70
C ASN A 96 -8.06 1.62 10.11
N ILE A 97 -6.98 1.09 9.53
CA ILE A 97 -6.46 -0.24 9.83
C ILE A 97 -5.30 -0.12 10.83
N GLU A 98 -5.49 -0.68 12.02
CA GLU A 98 -4.44 -0.79 13.03
C GLU A 98 -3.70 -2.12 12.91
N ILE A 99 -2.37 -2.08 12.88
CA ILE A 99 -1.50 -3.26 12.90
C ILE A 99 -0.84 -3.32 14.27
N LYS A 100 -1.04 -4.43 14.99
CA LYS A 100 -0.44 -4.71 16.31
C LYS A 100 0.90 -5.41 16.15
#